data_AF-A0A6M2D351-F1
#
_entry.id   AF-A0A6M2D351-F1
#
_cell.length_a   1.000
_cell.length_b   1.000
_cell.length_c   1.000
_cell.angle_alpha   90.00
_cell.angle_beta   90.00
_cell.angle_gamma   90.00
#
_symmetry.space_group_name_H-M   'P 1'
#
loop_
_entity.id
_entity.type
_entity.pdbx_description
1 polymer ?
#
loop_
_entity_poly.entity_id
_entity_poly.type
_entity_poly.pdbx_seq_one_letter_code
_entity_poly.pdbx_strand_id
1 'polypeptide(L)'
;HPTKKEVHFLHEELILESIQKAIDSALLSCDSSRTFLTQACLPRIASSSKSSTTTAANKKADKTGSGASTSVDERHMVRTDSQMQKLDVFLKKPSPQAGKQGTPSQPAHESEDFEEDAAERPQVKLQSVINLWEAVIKNSHSGLRELFRNHTFVGCVNQRYSLVQHKTELYLINTRKVSQELFYQLMLKNFGRFGLYQLSEPAPIYELAMMALGLEECGWTEADGPKEELARYMSTFLTSKAEMLDDYFSLGINEAGEITSLPIVLNDHTPPVEGLPMYALRLATEVEWEKEQECFETFCRETARFYAGPSVSTGRDDDPNSWKWVTEHVVFAAAKQTLRLPAEYMENSC
;
A
#
# COMPACT_ATOMS: atom_id res chain seq x y z
N HIS A 1 -3.44 9.33 46.53
CA HIS A 1 -3.18 10.79 46.43
C HIS A 1 -2.77 11.13 45.01
N PRO A 2 -3.29 12.20 44.37
CA PRO A 2 -3.16 12.43 42.93
C PRO A 2 -1.82 13.04 42.46
N THR A 3 -0.78 13.05 43.30
CA THR A 3 0.51 13.71 43.00
C THR A 3 1.76 12.87 43.32
N LYS A 4 1.63 11.55 43.47
CA LYS A 4 2.80 10.66 43.58
C LYS A 4 3.11 10.06 42.20
N LYS A 5 4.34 10.27 41.72
CA LYS A 5 4.87 9.76 40.43
C LYS A 5 4.89 8.23 40.34
N GLU A 6 4.81 7.53 41.47
CA GLU A 6 4.82 6.06 41.55
C GLU A 6 3.76 5.60 42.54
N VAL A 7 2.98 4.59 42.13
CA VAL A 7 1.94 3.95 42.93
C VAL A 7 2.45 2.56 43.29
N HIS A 8 2.96 2.40 44.51
CA HIS A 8 3.35 1.08 45.00
C HIS A 8 2.11 0.21 45.22
N PHE A 9 2.12 -0.98 44.63
CA PHE A 9 1.12 -1.99 44.91
C PHE A 9 1.39 -2.60 46.28
N LEU A 10 0.34 -2.80 47.07
CA LEU A 10 0.47 -3.58 48.29
C LEU A 10 0.86 -5.01 47.88
N HIS A 11 2.01 -5.49 48.36
CA HIS A 11 2.63 -6.77 47.96
C HIS A 11 3.26 -6.82 46.56
N GLU A 12 3.80 -5.70 46.06
CA GLU A 12 4.54 -5.61 44.79
C GLU A 12 5.58 -6.73 44.61
N GLU A 13 6.40 -7.01 45.63
CA GLU A 13 7.42 -8.06 45.56
C GLU A 13 6.83 -9.47 45.37
N LEU A 14 5.69 -9.78 46.01
CA LEU A 14 5.02 -11.09 45.86
C LEU A 14 4.39 -11.23 44.47
N ILE A 15 3.88 -10.15 43.90
CA ILE A 15 3.34 -10.14 42.55
C ILE A 15 4.46 -10.37 41.54
N LEU A 16 5.59 -9.68 41.69
CA LEU A 16 6.76 -9.86 40.84
C LEU A 16 7.31 -11.28 40.91
N GLU A 17 7.43 -11.85 42.11
CA GLU A 17 7.88 -13.22 42.32
C GLU A 17 6.92 -14.25 41.69
N SER A 18 5.61 -14.03 41.81
CA SER A 18 4.60 -14.90 41.18
C SER A 18 4.64 -14.83 39.66
N ILE A 19 4.87 -13.65 39.07
CA ILE A 19 5.00 -13.48 37.62
C ILE A 19 6.28 -14.16 37.13
N GLN A 20 7.40 -13.95 37.83
CA GLN A 20 8.68 -14.58 37.48
C GLN A 20 8.56 -16.10 37.48
N LYS A 21 7.96 -16.68 38.52
CA LYS A 21 7.74 -18.13 38.62
C LYS A 21 6.83 -18.68 37.51
N ALA A 22 5.82 -17.91 37.08
CA ALA A 22 4.96 -18.28 35.98
C ALA A 22 5.69 -18.27 34.63
N ILE A 23 6.57 -17.28 34.40
CA ILE A 23 7.40 -17.20 33.21
C ILE A 23 8.43 -18.33 33.19
N ASP A 24 9.11 -18.59 34.31
CA ASP A 24 10.08 -19.69 34.41
C ASP A 24 9.42 -21.04 34.14
N SER A 25 8.22 -21.27 34.71
CA SER A 25 7.42 -22.48 34.42
C SER A 25 7.04 -22.59 32.94
N ALA A 26 6.69 -21.47 32.29
CA ALA A 26 6.33 -21.47 30.87
C ALA A 26 7.56 -21.76 29.99
N LEU A 27 8.71 -21.15 30.30
CA LEU A 27 9.96 -21.37 29.57
C LEU A 27 10.47 -22.81 29.74
N LEU A 28 10.41 -23.35 30.96
CA LEU A 28 10.76 -24.75 31.25
C LEU A 28 9.80 -25.74 30.56
N SER A 29 8.52 -25.40 30.42
CA SER A 29 7.56 -26.23 29.68
C SER A 29 7.74 -26.20 28.16
N CYS A 30 8.30 -25.11 27.62
CA CYS A 30 8.55 -24.95 26.19
C CYS A 30 9.82 -25.70 25.72
N ASP A 31 10.71 -26.09 26.62
CA ASP A 31 11.97 -26.80 26.29
C ASP A 31 11.77 -28.29 25.96
N SER A 32 10.56 -28.83 26.09
CA SER A 32 10.28 -30.23 25.73
C SER A 32 10.03 -30.45 24.24
N SER A 33 10.07 -29.41 23.40
CA SER A 33 9.77 -29.56 21.98
C SER A 33 10.61 -28.61 21.11
N ARG A 34 11.88 -28.99 20.87
CA ARG A 34 12.61 -28.82 19.59
C ARG A 34 14.10 -29.18 19.76
N THR A 35 14.44 -30.47 19.79
CA THR A 35 15.79 -30.90 19.42
C THR A 35 15.95 -30.75 17.91
N PHE A 36 16.50 -29.61 17.46
CA PHE A 36 17.08 -29.53 16.12
C PHE A 36 18.48 -30.11 16.16
N LEU A 37 18.72 -31.15 15.36
CA LEU A 37 20.05 -31.69 15.13
C LEU A 37 20.83 -30.69 14.29
N THR A 38 21.59 -29.80 14.92
CA THR A 38 22.50 -28.90 14.21
C THR A 38 23.69 -29.70 13.71
N GLN A 39 23.66 -30.07 12.43
CA GLN A 39 24.83 -30.59 11.73
C GLN A 39 25.90 -29.47 11.65
N ALA A 40 26.97 -29.61 12.43
CA ALA A 40 28.13 -28.75 12.35
C ALA A 40 28.84 -28.95 11.00
N CYS A 41 28.68 -28.01 10.07
CA CYS A 41 29.44 -27.98 8.83
C CYS A 41 30.78 -27.29 9.10
N LEU A 42 31.87 -28.08 9.11
CA LEU A 42 33.23 -27.58 9.28
C LEU A 42 33.67 -26.73 8.07
N PRO A 43 34.38 -25.61 8.27
CA PRO A 43 34.97 -24.86 7.17
C PRO A 43 36.14 -25.64 6.56
N ARG A 44 35.97 -26.12 5.32
CA ARG A 44 37.03 -26.75 4.52
C ARG A 44 37.91 -25.66 3.91
N ILE A 45 39.00 -25.32 4.59
CA ILE A 45 40.11 -24.54 4.02
C ILE A 45 40.89 -25.45 3.07
N ALA A 46 40.89 -25.12 1.77
CA ALA A 46 41.79 -25.72 0.80
C ALA A 46 43.12 -24.95 0.80
N SER A 47 44.15 -25.56 1.36
CA SER A 47 45.54 -25.13 1.27
C SER A 47 46.18 -25.63 -0.03
N SER A 48 46.78 -24.75 -0.82
CA SER A 48 47.95 -25.08 -1.62
C SER A 48 49.03 -24.03 -1.41
N SER A 49 50.19 -24.55 -1.05
CA SER A 49 51.43 -23.93 -0.62
C SER A 49 52.12 -23.05 -1.66
N LYS A 50 52.87 -22.05 -1.16
CA LYS A 50 54.33 -21.94 -1.37
C LYS A 50 54.96 -20.94 -0.37
N SER A 51 56.12 -21.36 0.11
CA SER A 51 57.04 -20.76 1.10
C SER A 51 57.43 -19.31 0.80
N SER A 52 57.75 -18.46 1.80
CA SER A 52 59.08 -18.48 2.43
C SER A 52 59.19 -17.51 3.63
N THR A 53 59.79 -18.05 4.70
CA THR A 53 60.83 -17.49 5.59
C THR A 53 60.76 -16.02 6.04
N THR A 54 60.58 -15.77 7.36
CA THR A 54 61.60 -15.27 8.32
C THR A 54 60.99 -14.55 9.53
N THR A 55 61.29 -15.10 10.72
CA THR A 55 61.63 -14.45 12.01
C THR A 55 60.91 -13.19 12.55
N ALA A 56 60.35 -13.40 13.75
CA ALA A 56 60.64 -12.71 15.03
C ALA A 56 59.82 -11.49 15.51
N ALA A 57 59.40 -11.64 16.77
CA ALA A 57 59.33 -10.65 17.85
C ALA A 57 58.21 -9.58 17.89
N ASN A 58 57.20 -9.87 18.72
CA ASN A 58 56.79 -9.13 19.93
C ASN A 58 57.04 -7.59 19.97
N LYS A 59 55.95 -6.79 20.12
CA LYS A 59 55.89 -5.65 21.07
C LYS A 59 54.49 -5.00 21.16
N LYS A 60 54.12 -4.69 22.41
CA LYS A 60 53.04 -3.79 22.87
C LYS A 60 53.35 -2.31 22.58
N ALA A 61 52.31 -1.51 22.36
CA ALA A 61 52.08 -0.11 22.78
C ALA A 61 50.70 0.30 22.23
N ASP A 62 49.64 0.55 23.00
CA ASP A 62 49.33 1.70 23.88
C ASP A 62 49.43 3.08 23.22
N LYS A 63 48.26 3.70 22.94
CA LYS A 63 47.93 5.11 23.23
C LYS A 63 46.51 5.50 22.80
N THR A 64 45.68 5.74 23.82
CA THR A 64 44.83 6.94 24.05
C THR A 64 44.30 7.77 22.87
N GLY A 65 42.96 7.90 22.82
CA GLY A 65 42.24 8.99 22.17
C GLY A 65 40.78 9.07 22.65
N SER A 66 40.52 9.86 23.70
CA SER A 66 39.21 10.46 24.02
C SER A 66 38.74 11.32 22.84
N GLY A 67 37.49 11.44 22.44
CA GLY A 67 36.20 11.08 23.02
C GLY A 67 35.19 12.10 22.48
N ALA A 68 34.18 11.62 21.76
CA ALA A 68 32.89 12.27 21.52
C ALA A 68 32.00 11.31 20.73
N SER A 69 31.61 10.17 21.34
CA SER A 69 30.44 9.45 20.84
C SER A 69 29.23 10.25 21.31
N THR A 70 28.59 10.99 20.41
CA THR A 70 27.21 11.43 20.59
C THR A 70 26.39 10.18 20.87
N SER A 71 26.10 9.94 22.14
CA SER A 71 25.14 8.95 22.60
C SER A 71 23.80 9.36 22.02
N VAL A 72 23.47 8.82 20.86
CA VAL A 72 22.14 8.94 20.28
C VAL A 72 21.19 8.25 21.25
N ASP A 73 20.20 9.00 21.74
CA ASP A 73 19.14 8.51 22.63
C ASP A 73 18.54 7.23 22.06
N GLU A 74 18.28 6.20 22.87
CA GLU A 74 17.87 4.87 22.39
C GLU A 74 16.58 4.92 21.54
N ARG A 75 15.70 5.90 21.81
CA ARG A 75 14.50 6.17 20.99
C ARG A 75 14.77 6.66 19.57
N HIS A 76 15.96 7.19 19.31
CA HIS A 76 16.44 7.60 17.99
C HIS A 76 17.28 6.50 17.31
N MET A 77 17.55 5.39 18.00
CA MET A 77 18.21 4.20 17.45
C MET A 77 17.16 3.26 16.84
N VAL A 78 16.65 3.62 15.65
CA VAL A 78 15.78 2.72 14.89
C VAL A 78 16.63 1.62 14.28
N ARG A 79 16.42 0.36 14.71
CA ARG A 79 17.18 -0.82 14.25
C ARG A 79 16.92 -1.20 12.78
N THR A 80 15.92 -0.59 12.15
CA THR A 80 15.46 -0.93 10.79
C THR A 80 15.41 0.33 9.94
N ASP A 81 16.42 0.51 9.09
CA ASP A 81 16.43 1.55 8.06
C ASP A 81 15.39 1.17 6.98
N SER A 82 14.54 2.11 6.57
CA SER A 82 13.52 1.88 5.53
C SER A 82 14.13 1.62 4.15
N GLN A 83 15.40 1.97 3.97
CA GLN A 83 16.23 1.67 2.79
C GLN A 83 16.92 0.30 2.88
N MET A 84 16.84 -0.40 4.02
CA MET A 84 17.50 -1.70 4.20
C MET A 84 16.77 -2.78 3.38
N GLN A 85 17.50 -3.48 2.52
CA GLN A 85 16.95 -4.57 1.71
C GLN A 85 16.40 -5.70 2.59
N LYS A 86 15.09 -5.94 2.53
CA LYS A 86 14.43 -7.12 3.11
C LYS A 86 14.71 -8.36 2.25
N LEU A 87 14.66 -9.55 2.85
CA LEU A 87 14.90 -10.84 2.17
C LEU A 87 13.93 -11.10 1.01
N ASP A 88 12.80 -10.39 0.95
CA ASP A 88 11.76 -10.49 -0.09
C ASP A 88 12.27 -10.09 -1.48
N VAL A 89 13.33 -9.27 -1.55
CA VAL A 89 14.02 -8.93 -2.81
C VAL A 89 14.61 -10.18 -3.47
N PHE A 90 15.00 -11.19 -2.70
CA PHE A 90 15.57 -12.44 -3.21
C PHE A 90 14.52 -13.50 -3.58
N LEU A 91 13.25 -13.28 -3.23
CA LEU A 91 12.13 -14.16 -3.61
C LEU A 91 11.54 -13.83 -4.99
N LYS A 92 11.85 -12.65 -5.56
CA LYS A 92 11.48 -12.29 -6.92
C LYS A 92 12.42 -12.95 -7.94
N LYS A 93 11.92 -13.92 -8.71
CA LYS A 93 12.63 -14.47 -9.87
C LYS A 93 12.75 -13.39 -10.97
N PRO A 94 13.95 -13.05 -11.45
CA PRO A 94 14.10 -12.14 -12.58
C PRO A 94 13.88 -12.87 -13.91
N SER A 95 13.00 -12.33 -14.76
CA SER A 95 12.95 -12.63 -16.20
C SER A 95 13.95 -11.75 -16.97
N PRO A 96 14.67 -12.27 -17.98
CA PRO A 96 15.73 -11.52 -18.63
C PRO A 96 15.20 -10.62 -19.75
N GLN A 97 15.59 -9.33 -19.75
CA GLN A 97 15.64 -8.53 -20.97
C GLN A 97 16.94 -7.73 -21.06
N ALA A 98 17.40 -7.62 -22.31
CA ALA A 98 18.75 -7.32 -22.76
C ALA A 98 19.15 -5.85 -22.60
N GLY A 99 20.46 -5.64 -22.40
CA GLY A 99 21.04 -4.33 -22.10
C GLY A 99 21.26 -3.41 -23.29
N LYS A 100 21.70 -2.20 -22.98
CA LYS A 100 22.55 -1.34 -23.80
C LYS A 100 23.41 -0.43 -22.91
N GLN A 101 24.62 -0.21 -23.39
CA GLN A 101 25.79 0.42 -22.77
C GLN A 101 25.61 1.92 -22.56
N GLY A 102 26.30 2.48 -21.56
CA GLY A 102 26.28 3.90 -21.23
C GLY A 102 27.46 4.72 -21.78
N THR A 103 27.43 6.01 -21.47
CA THR A 103 28.61 6.89 -21.31
C THR A 103 28.26 8.05 -20.38
N PRO A 104 29.22 8.59 -19.60
CA PRO A 104 28.96 9.47 -18.46
C PRO A 104 29.18 10.97 -18.76
N SER A 105 28.36 11.84 -18.15
CA SER A 105 28.56 13.29 -18.08
C SER A 105 28.34 13.79 -16.65
N GLN A 106 29.22 14.68 -16.18
CA GLN A 106 29.33 15.22 -14.82
C GLN A 106 28.15 16.11 -14.36
N PRO A 107 28.01 16.36 -13.04
CA PRO A 107 26.77 16.84 -12.43
C PRO A 107 26.66 18.37 -12.47
N ALA A 108 25.50 18.87 -12.92
CA ALA A 108 25.05 20.23 -12.67
C ALA A 108 24.00 20.17 -11.55
N HIS A 109 24.25 20.94 -10.49
CA HIS A 109 23.45 21.02 -9.29
C HIS A 109 22.22 21.91 -9.55
N GLU A 110 21.18 21.36 -10.17
CA GLU A 110 19.88 22.05 -10.33
C GLU A 110 18.75 21.10 -9.90
N SER A 111 18.22 21.35 -8.69
CA SER A 111 16.93 20.92 -8.15
C SER A 111 16.37 19.55 -8.62
N GLU A 112 16.73 18.49 -7.90
CA GLU A 112 16.21 17.11 -8.08
C GLU A 112 14.66 17.02 -8.00
N ASP A 113 14.00 18.02 -7.41
CA ASP A 113 12.53 18.05 -7.29
C ASP A 113 11.79 18.31 -8.61
N PHE A 114 12.42 18.95 -9.61
CA PHE A 114 11.74 19.33 -10.87
C PHE A 114 11.82 18.24 -11.96
N GLU A 115 12.89 17.45 -12.00
CA GLU A 115 13.05 16.38 -13.00
C GLU A 115 12.19 15.14 -12.67
N GLU A 116 11.99 14.84 -11.38
CA GLU A 116 11.20 13.70 -10.92
C GLU A 116 9.69 13.88 -11.23
N ASP A 117 9.20 15.12 -11.16
CA ASP A 117 7.80 15.47 -11.44
C ASP A 117 7.42 15.24 -12.91
N ALA A 118 8.38 15.36 -13.84
CA ALA A 118 8.17 15.14 -15.27
C ALA A 118 7.93 13.65 -15.62
N ALA A 119 8.56 12.72 -14.90
CA ALA A 119 8.35 11.28 -15.05
C ALA A 119 7.03 10.80 -14.41
N GLU A 120 6.49 11.57 -13.47
CA GLU A 120 5.23 11.26 -12.77
C GLU A 120 3.98 11.75 -13.49
N ARG A 121 4.09 12.70 -14.43
CA ARG A 121 2.94 13.27 -15.14
C ARG A 121 2.16 12.23 -15.98
N PRO A 122 0.82 12.34 -16.03
CA PRO A 122 0.02 11.58 -16.98
C PRO A 122 0.53 11.81 -18.38
N GLN A 123 0.73 10.75 -19.15
CA GLN A 123 1.15 10.86 -20.55
C GLN A 123 -0.07 11.11 -21.47
N VAL A 124 -1.07 11.82 -20.97
CA VAL A 124 -2.37 12.07 -21.61
C VAL A 124 -2.35 13.47 -22.20
N LYS A 125 -2.99 13.65 -23.36
CA LYS A 125 -3.01 14.94 -24.08
C LYS A 125 -4.22 15.82 -23.74
N LEU A 126 -5.20 15.28 -23.01
CA LEU A 126 -6.42 15.98 -22.62
C LEU A 126 -6.14 16.96 -21.48
N GLN A 127 -6.51 18.23 -21.68
CA GLN A 127 -6.29 19.26 -20.66
C GLN A 127 -7.13 19.03 -19.40
N SER A 128 -8.31 18.42 -19.52
CA SER A 128 -9.14 18.01 -18.39
C SER A 128 -8.37 17.13 -17.41
N VAL A 129 -7.72 16.07 -17.90
CA VAL A 129 -6.93 15.14 -17.07
C VAL A 129 -5.64 15.79 -16.55
N ILE A 130 -4.98 16.62 -17.36
CA ILE A 130 -3.79 17.37 -16.95
C ILE A 130 -4.12 18.32 -15.79
N ASN A 131 -5.21 19.09 -15.91
CA ASN A 131 -5.67 20.01 -14.87
C ASN A 131 -5.97 19.29 -13.54
N LEU A 132 -6.60 18.11 -13.61
CA LEU A 132 -6.87 17.30 -12.43
C LEU A 132 -5.57 16.83 -11.76
N TRP A 133 -4.58 16.40 -12.55
CA TRP A 133 -3.27 16.03 -12.02
C TRP A 133 -2.52 17.21 -11.41
N GLU A 134 -2.57 18.39 -12.05
CA GLU A 134 -1.99 19.61 -11.49
C GLU A 134 -2.67 20.01 -10.17
N ALA A 135 -3.98 19.82 -10.04
CA ALA A 135 -4.68 20.03 -8.78
C ALA A 135 -4.20 19.07 -7.68
N VAL A 136 -3.93 17.80 -7.99
CA VAL A 136 -3.31 16.85 -7.07
C VAL A 136 -1.93 17.33 -6.62
N ILE A 137 -1.07 17.75 -7.55
CA ILE A 137 0.27 18.26 -7.22
C ILE A 137 0.17 19.49 -6.33
N LYS A 138 -0.69 20.46 -6.70
CA LYS A 138 -0.87 21.73 -5.99
C LYS A 138 -1.34 21.52 -4.56
N ASN A 139 -2.21 20.55 -4.33
CA ASN A 139 -2.76 20.26 -3.00
C ASN A 139 -1.87 19.30 -2.18
N SER A 140 -0.79 18.76 -2.75
CA SER A 140 0.07 17.78 -2.10
C SER A 140 0.87 18.38 -0.93
N HIS A 141 0.77 17.75 0.24
CA HIS A 141 1.56 18.11 1.42
C HIS A 141 2.94 17.42 1.40
N SER A 142 4.02 18.20 1.46
CA SER A 142 5.40 17.68 1.37
C SER A 142 5.74 16.71 2.50
N GLY A 143 5.32 16.99 3.74
CA GLY A 143 5.59 16.10 4.88
C GLY A 143 4.87 14.75 4.79
N LEU A 144 3.67 14.70 4.21
CA LEU A 144 2.96 13.43 3.98
C LEU A 144 3.62 12.66 2.84
N ARG A 145 4.06 13.35 1.79
CA ARG A 145 4.84 12.73 0.70
C ARG A 145 6.13 12.10 1.24
N GLU A 146 6.87 12.81 2.10
CA GLU A 146 8.07 12.27 2.75
C GLU A 146 7.75 11.05 3.62
N LEU A 147 6.69 11.12 4.42
CA LEU A 147 6.23 10.02 5.28
C LEU A 147 5.95 8.76 4.45
N PHE A 148 5.10 8.86 3.43
CA PHE A 148 4.73 7.69 2.63
C PHE A 148 5.89 7.20 1.75
N ARG A 149 6.79 8.07 1.29
CA ARG A 149 7.99 7.66 0.53
C ARG A 149 8.95 6.83 1.39
N ASN A 150 9.13 7.21 2.65
CA ASN A 150 10.16 6.64 3.53
C ASN A 150 9.63 5.75 4.67
N HIS A 151 8.34 5.42 4.68
CA HIS A 151 7.77 4.59 5.75
C HIS A 151 8.32 3.16 5.74
N THR A 152 8.33 2.54 6.92
CA THR A 152 8.47 1.10 7.12
C THR A 152 7.11 0.56 7.53
N PHE A 153 6.56 -0.36 6.73
CA PHE A 153 5.30 -1.00 7.07
C PHE A 153 5.48 -1.91 8.29
N VAL A 154 4.56 -1.82 9.25
CA VAL A 154 4.60 -2.59 10.51
C VAL A 154 3.59 -3.73 10.50
N GLY A 155 2.34 -3.46 10.10
CA GLY A 155 1.29 -4.48 10.07
C GLY A 155 -0.12 -3.94 9.87
N CYS A 156 -1.04 -4.81 9.48
CA CYS A 156 -2.47 -4.48 9.38
C CYS A 156 -3.16 -4.64 10.75
N VAL A 157 -3.93 -3.65 11.18
CA VAL A 157 -4.80 -3.76 12.37
C VAL A 157 -6.11 -4.44 11.98
N ASN A 158 -6.72 -3.96 10.90
CA ASN A 158 -7.90 -4.53 10.24
C ASN A 158 -7.93 -4.06 8.78
N GLN A 159 -8.99 -4.36 8.02
CA GLN A 159 -9.08 -3.96 6.61
C GLN A 159 -9.12 -2.43 6.39
N ARG A 160 -9.42 -1.65 7.44
CA ARG A 160 -9.52 -0.19 7.36
C ARG A 160 -8.26 0.51 7.84
N TYR A 161 -7.51 -0.08 8.78
CA TYR A 161 -6.38 0.55 9.43
C TYR A 161 -5.11 -0.30 9.39
N SER A 162 -3.97 0.34 9.13
CA SER A 162 -2.64 -0.25 9.17
C SER A 162 -1.68 0.61 9.98
N LEU A 163 -0.61 0.01 10.49
CA LEU A 163 0.46 0.68 11.20
C LEU A 163 1.67 0.84 10.29
N VAL A 164 2.21 2.06 10.24
CA VAL A 164 3.48 2.35 9.58
C VAL A 164 4.38 3.12 10.52
N GLN A 165 5.67 2.86 10.45
CA GLN A 165 6.69 3.61 11.16
C GLN A 165 7.37 4.56 10.18
N HIS A 166 7.57 5.82 10.59
CA HIS A 166 8.45 6.74 9.88
C HIS A 166 9.30 7.49 10.91
N LYS A 167 10.63 7.45 10.72
CA LYS A 167 11.60 7.93 11.72
C LYS A 167 11.32 7.24 13.08
N THR A 168 11.09 8.01 14.13
CA THR A 168 10.85 7.52 15.50
C THR A 168 9.38 7.40 15.86
N GLU A 169 8.47 7.72 14.94
CA GLU A 169 7.04 7.77 15.20
C GLU A 169 6.31 6.60 14.54
N LEU A 170 5.29 6.12 15.24
CA LEU A 170 4.38 5.08 14.77
C LEU A 170 3.03 5.73 14.44
N TYR A 171 2.54 5.50 13.23
CA TYR A 171 1.33 6.10 12.72
C TYR A 171 0.26 5.03 12.48
N LEU A 172 -0.96 5.33 12.92
CA LEU A 172 -2.15 4.60 12.52
C LEU A 172 -2.70 5.24 11.24
N ILE A 173 -2.66 4.50 10.14
CA ILE A 173 -3.08 4.96 8.83
C ILE A 173 -4.46 4.39 8.52
N ASN A 174 -5.40 5.23 8.11
CA ASN A 174 -6.64 4.79 7.48
C ASN A 174 -6.35 4.31 6.06
N THR A 175 -6.01 3.03 5.95
CA THR A 175 -5.66 2.34 4.70
C THR A 175 -6.72 2.58 3.63
N ARG A 176 -8.01 2.53 3.98
CA ARG A 176 -9.10 2.69 3.01
C ARG A 176 -9.12 4.08 2.36
N LYS A 177 -8.88 5.13 3.13
CA LYS A 177 -8.83 6.51 2.60
C LYS A 177 -7.57 6.74 1.77
N VAL A 178 -6.44 6.22 2.25
CA VAL A 178 -5.15 6.34 1.54
C VAL A 178 -5.16 5.56 0.22
N SER A 179 -5.70 4.33 0.21
CA SER A 179 -5.83 3.54 -1.00
C SER A 179 -6.79 4.17 -2.01
N GLN A 180 -7.89 4.78 -1.54
CA GLN A 180 -8.78 5.55 -2.41
C GLN A 180 -8.05 6.71 -3.09
N GLU A 181 -7.21 7.45 -2.38
CA GLU A 181 -6.44 8.54 -2.99
C GLU A 181 -5.36 8.01 -3.95
N LEU A 182 -4.70 6.90 -3.58
CA LEU A 182 -3.73 6.22 -4.44
C LEU A 182 -4.37 5.78 -5.76
N PHE A 183 -5.50 5.06 -5.70
CA PHE A 183 -6.17 4.57 -6.90
C PHE A 183 -6.67 5.70 -7.78
N TYR A 184 -7.16 6.80 -7.21
CA TYR A 184 -7.52 7.98 -8.00
C TYR A 184 -6.33 8.54 -8.78
N GLN A 185 -5.17 8.67 -8.13
CA GLN A 185 -3.96 9.17 -8.78
C GLN A 185 -3.45 8.23 -9.86
N LEU A 186 -3.53 6.91 -9.63
CA LEU A 186 -3.22 5.91 -10.64
C LEU A 186 -4.18 5.97 -11.83
N MET A 187 -5.47 6.21 -11.58
CA MET A 187 -6.47 6.41 -12.63
C MET A 187 -6.13 7.61 -13.51
N LEU A 188 -5.77 8.76 -12.91
CA LEU A 188 -5.35 9.93 -13.68
C LEU A 188 -4.06 9.69 -14.46
N LYS A 189 -3.06 9.06 -13.82
CA LYS A 189 -1.74 8.82 -14.41
C LYS A 189 -1.80 7.85 -15.60
N ASN A 190 -2.65 6.82 -15.49
CA ASN A 190 -2.78 5.74 -16.47
C ASN A 190 -4.01 5.91 -17.39
N PHE A 191 -4.65 7.09 -17.38
CA PHE A 191 -5.85 7.37 -18.16
C PHE A 191 -5.69 6.96 -19.64
N GLY A 192 -6.63 6.18 -20.15
CA GLY A 192 -6.62 5.62 -21.51
C GLY A 192 -5.62 4.48 -21.76
N ARG A 193 -5.00 3.92 -20.71
CA ARG A 193 -3.94 2.88 -20.83
C ARG A 193 -3.98 1.84 -19.73
N PHE A 194 -5.19 1.47 -19.30
CA PHE A 194 -5.33 0.43 -18.30
C PHE A 194 -5.13 -0.95 -18.91
N GLY A 195 -4.62 -1.88 -18.10
CA GLY A 195 -4.77 -3.29 -18.40
C GLY A 195 -6.25 -3.70 -18.25
N LEU A 196 -6.64 -4.80 -18.87
CA LEU A 196 -8.01 -5.28 -18.84
C LEU A 196 -8.13 -6.48 -17.89
N TYR A 197 -8.96 -6.36 -16.87
CA TYR A 197 -9.38 -7.47 -16.01
C TYR A 197 -10.71 -8.01 -16.53
N GLN A 198 -10.67 -9.21 -17.12
CA GLN A 198 -11.87 -9.86 -17.65
C GLN A 198 -12.61 -10.57 -16.51
N LEU A 199 -13.91 -10.28 -16.35
CA LEU A 199 -14.76 -11.04 -15.43
C LEU A 199 -14.95 -12.46 -15.97
N SER A 200 -14.95 -13.45 -15.08
CA SER A 200 -15.19 -14.85 -15.44
C SER A 200 -16.58 -15.05 -16.02
N GLU A 201 -17.56 -14.33 -15.47
CA GLU A 201 -18.94 -14.30 -15.91
C GLU A 201 -19.34 -12.84 -16.12
N PRO A 202 -19.94 -12.47 -17.27
CA PRO A 202 -20.50 -11.14 -17.46
C PRO A 202 -21.53 -10.83 -16.37
N ALA A 203 -21.50 -9.62 -15.84
CA ALA A 203 -22.38 -9.20 -14.73
C ALA A 203 -23.48 -8.27 -15.23
N PRO A 204 -24.76 -8.71 -15.30
CA PRO A 204 -25.86 -7.89 -15.78
C PRO A 204 -26.08 -6.65 -14.90
N ILE A 205 -26.03 -5.46 -15.51
CA ILE A 205 -26.18 -4.19 -14.78
C ILE A 205 -27.53 -4.10 -14.09
N TYR A 206 -28.58 -4.65 -14.70
CA TYR A 206 -29.91 -4.70 -14.09
C TYR A 206 -29.91 -5.46 -12.76
N GLU A 207 -29.28 -6.64 -12.71
CA GLU A 207 -29.21 -7.44 -11.48
C GLU A 207 -28.31 -6.79 -10.43
N LEU A 208 -27.18 -6.23 -10.85
CA LEU A 208 -26.30 -5.42 -10.00
C LEU A 208 -27.05 -4.24 -9.36
N ALA A 209 -27.85 -3.53 -10.15
CA ALA A 209 -28.67 -2.42 -9.67
C ALA A 209 -29.72 -2.90 -8.66
N MET A 210 -30.43 -3.99 -8.95
CA MET A 210 -31.43 -4.56 -8.04
C MET A 210 -30.81 -5.00 -6.71
N MET A 211 -29.61 -5.60 -6.74
CA MET A 211 -28.85 -5.93 -5.54
C MET A 211 -28.47 -4.67 -4.76
N ALA A 212 -27.92 -3.65 -5.43
CA ALA A 212 -27.50 -2.41 -4.80
C ALA A 212 -28.67 -1.67 -4.13
N LEU A 213 -29.81 -1.57 -4.83
CA LEU A 213 -31.04 -0.97 -4.30
C LEU A 213 -31.65 -1.77 -3.15
N GLY A 214 -31.23 -3.03 -2.95
CA GLY A 214 -31.58 -3.85 -1.79
C GLY A 214 -30.73 -3.57 -0.54
N LEU A 215 -29.58 -2.92 -0.69
CA LEU A 215 -28.67 -2.61 0.41
C LEU A 215 -29.10 -1.32 1.11
N GLU A 216 -29.07 -1.29 2.44
CA GLU A 216 -29.37 -0.06 3.20
C GLU A 216 -28.40 1.09 2.87
N GLU A 217 -27.17 0.75 2.49
CA GLU A 217 -26.12 1.70 2.14
C GLU A 217 -26.42 2.54 0.89
N CYS A 218 -27.34 2.11 0.03
CA CYS A 218 -27.71 2.87 -1.17
C CYS A 218 -28.59 4.08 -0.87
N GLY A 219 -29.23 4.12 0.32
CA GLY A 219 -30.10 5.22 0.71
C GLY A 219 -31.42 5.31 -0.07
N TRP A 220 -31.81 4.27 -0.82
CA TRP A 220 -33.07 4.25 -1.56
C TRP A 220 -34.26 4.31 -0.60
N THR A 221 -35.26 5.10 -1.02
CA THR A 221 -36.55 5.25 -0.34
C THR A 221 -37.69 5.08 -1.34
N GLU A 222 -38.90 4.83 -0.86
CA GLU A 222 -40.09 4.73 -1.72
C GLU A 222 -40.37 6.01 -2.54
N ALA A 223 -39.80 7.15 -2.12
CA ALA A 223 -39.90 8.42 -2.84
C ALA A 223 -39.06 8.47 -4.13
N ASP A 224 -38.02 7.64 -4.23
CA ASP A 224 -37.12 7.59 -5.40
C ASP A 224 -37.73 6.82 -6.58
N GLY A 225 -38.87 6.17 -6.36
CA GLY A 225 -39.61 5.41 -7.36
C GLY A 225 -39.28 3.90 -7.36
N PRO A 226 -39.93 3.14 -8.25
CA PRO A 226 -39.82 1.69 -8.27
C PRO A 226 -38.43 1.21 -8.68
N LYS A 227 -37.88 0.27 -7.91
CA LYS A 227 -36.50 -0.24 -8.09
C LYS A 227 -36.27 -0.83 -9.48
N GLU A 228 -37.27 -1.50 -10.03
CA GLU A 228 -37.17 -2.14 -11.33
C GLU A 228 -37.04 -1.12 -12.47
N GLU A 229 -37.66 0.05 -12.34
CA GLU A 229 -37.52 1.12 -13.34
C GLU A 229 -36.17 1.79 -13.24
N LEU A 230 -35.69 2.05 -12.01
CA LEU A 230 -34.34 2.58 -11.76
C LEU A 230 -33.28 1.63 -12.32
N ALA A 231 -33.38 0.33 -12.04
CA ALA A 231 -32.45 -0.67 -12.54
C ALA A 231 -32.44 -0.76 -14.08
N ARG A 232 -33.60 -0.69 -14.74
CA ARG A 232 -33.68 -0.65 -16.22
C ARG A 232 -33.08 0.62 -16.79
N TYR A 233 -33.36 1.76 -16.16
CA TYR A 233 -32.79 3.04 -16.54
C TYR A 233 -31.27 3.00 -16.45
N MET A 234 -30.71 2.53 -15.32
CA MET A 234 -29.27 2.39 -15.12
C MET A 234 -28.61 1.51 -16.17
N SER A 235 -29.21 0.36 -16.48
CA SER A 235 -28.71 -0.54 -17.52
C SER A 235 -28.65 0.17 -18.89
N THR A 236 -29.74 0.82 -19.29
CA THR A 236 -29.80 1.54 -20.58
C THR A 236 -28.81 2.71 -20.61
N PHE A 237 -28.73 3.45 -19.50
CA PHE A 237 -27.87 4.62 -19.37
C PHE A 237 -26.39 4.27 -19.44
N LEU A 238 -25.93 3.28 -18.65
CA LEU A 238 -24.52 2.88 -18.66
C LEU A 238 -24.13 2.21 -19.98
N THR A 239 -25.02 1.44 -20.62
CA THR A 239 -24.78 0.92 -21.97
C THR A 239 -24.61 2.06 -22.99
N SER A 240 -25.33 3.17 -22.85
CA SER A 240 -25.13 4.35 -23.72
C SER A 240 -23.76 5.02 -23.55
N LYS A 241 -23.05 4.74 -22.46
CA LYS A 241 -21.71 5.27 -22.16
C LYS A 241 -20.59 4.24 -22.41
N ALA A 242 -20.93 3.03 -22.85
CA ALA A 242 -20.01 1.90 -22.95
C ALA A 242 -18.76 2.20 -23.79
N GLU A 243 -18.91 2.83 -24.97
CA GLU A 243 -17.78 3.14 -25.86
C GLU A 243 -16.72 4.01 -25.16
N MET A 244 -17.15 5.09 -24.49
CA MET A 244 -16.25 5.98 -23.77
C MET A 244 -15.59 5.29 -22.56
N LEU A 245 -16.35 4.45 -21.85
CA LEU A 245 -15.87 3.71 -20.70
C LEU A 245 -14.79 2.69 -21.07
N ASP A 246 -14.94 2.02 -22.21
CA ASP A 246 -13.94 1.09 -22.72
C ASP A 246 -12.68 1.83 -23.19
N ASP A 247 -12.85 2.89 -24.00
CA ASP A 247 -11.74 3.65 -24.58
C ASP A 247 -10.84 4.32 -23.53
N TYR A 248 -11.43 4.96 -22.51
CA TYR A 248 -10.66 5.70 -21.51
C TYR A 248 -10.32 4.91 -20.27
N PHE A 249 -11.16 3.96 -19.87
CA PHE A 249 -11.05 3.30 -18.58
C PHE A 249 -11.00 1.77 -18.67
N SER A 250 -11.03 1.18 -19.87
CA SER A 250 -11.05 -0.28 -20.05
C SER A 250 -12.13 -0.97 -19.22
N LEU A 251 -13.27 -0.29 -19.06
CA LEU A 251 -14.48 -0.82 -18.43
C LEU A 251 -15.44 -1.21 -19.55
N GLY A 252 -15.48 -2.51 -19.85
CA GLY A 252 -16.29 -3.07 -20.93
C GLY A 252 -17.72 -3.32 -20.50
N ILE A 253 -18.67 -2.82 -21.29
CA ILE A 253 -20.09 -3.13 -21.20
C ILE A 253 -20.55 -3.64 -22.57
N ASN A 254 -21.17 -4.82 -22.62
CA ASN A 254 -21.64 -5.38 -23.87
C ASN A 254 -23.02 -4.81 -24.28
N GLU A 255 -23.46 -5.12 -25.51
CA GLU A 255 -24.77 -4.71 -26.04
C GLU A 255 -25.96 -5.23 -25.21
N ALA A 256 -25.77 -6.31 -24.45
CA ALA A 256 -26.77 -6.88 -23.56
C ALA A 256 -26.89 -6.13 -22.21
N GLY A 257 -26.03 -5.14 -21.95
CA GLY A 257 -26.03 -4.38 -20.69
C GLY A 257 -25.37 -5.12 -19.54
N GLU A 258 -24.33 -5.90 -19.83
CA GLU A 258 -23.54 -6.65 -18.86
C GLU A 258 -22.12 -6.10 -18.80
N ILE A 259 -21.59 -5.92 -17.59
CA ILE A 259 -20.18 -5.58 -17.39
C ILE A 259 -19.37 -6.82 -17.71
N THR A 260 -18.41 -6.70 -18.62
CA THR A 260 -17.53 -7.80 -19.04
C THR A 260 -16.12 -7.64 -18.51
N SER A 261 -15.66 -6.40 -18.32
CA SER A 261 -14.30 -6.11 -17.88
C SER A 261 -14.19 -4.88 -16.98
N LEU A 262 -13.11 -4.82 -16.22
CA LEU A 262 -12.74 -3.72 -15.33
C LEU A 262 -11.26 -3.31 -15.54
N PRO A 263 -10.88 -2.05 -15.25
CA PRO A 263 -9.49 -1.61 -15.36
C PRO A 263 -8.56 -2.27 -14.34
N ILE A 264 -7.40 -2.76 -14.76
CA ILE A 264 -6.30 -3.05 -13.83
C ILE A 264 -5.67 -1.72 -13.40
N VAL A 265 -6.14 -1.17 -12.28
CA VAL A 265 -5.65 0.11 -11.72
C VAL A 265 -4.25 -0.03 -11.12
N LEU A 266 -3.99 -1.17 -10.46
CA LEU A 266 -2.71 -1.49 -9.84
C LEU A 266 -2.37 -2.96 -10.10
N ASN A 267 -1.13 -3.23 -10.53
CA ASN A 267 -0.65 -4.58 -10.77
C ASN A 267 -0.72 -5.42 -9.48
N ASP A 268 -1.03 -6.71 -9.61
CA ASP A 268 -1.18 -7.64 -8.48
C ASP A 268 -2.29 -7.28 -7.48
N HIS A 269 -3.16 -6.30 -7.82
CA HIS A 269 -4.36 -5.96 -7.07
C HIS A 269 -5.61 -6.39 -7.84
N THR A 270 -6.43 -7.25 -7.23
CA THR A 270 -7.68 -7.74 -7.85
C THR A 270 -8.86 -6.84 -7.43
N PRO A 271 -9.77 -6.47 -8.35
CA PRO A 271 -10.95 -5.68 -8.00
C PRO A 271 -11.83 -6.40 -6.96
N PRO A 272 -12.37 -5.70 -5.94
CA PRO A 272 -13.26 -6.31 -4.95
C PRO A 272 -14.68 -6.46 -5.53
N VAL A 273 -14.89 -7.52 -6.32
CA VAL A 273 -16.13 -7.76 -7.08
C VAL A 273 -17.42 -7.82 -6.23
N GLU A 274 -17.33 -8.06 -4.92
CA GLU A 274 -18.48 -7.98 -4.01
C GLU A 274 -19.07 -6.56 -3.92
N GLY A 275 -18.24 -5.54 -4.11
CA GLY A 275 -18.67 -4.14 -4.16
C GLY A 275 -19.25 -3.73 -5.52
N LEU A 276 -19.28 -4.62 -6.50
CA LEU A 276 -19.70 -4.32 -7.88
C LEU A 276 -21.14 -3.78 -7.98
N PRO A 277 -22.13 -4.29 -7.21
CA PRO A 277 -23.49 -3.71 -7.19
C PRO A 277 -23.49 -2.22 -6.83
N MET A 278 -22.87 -1.86 -5.71
CA MET A 278 -22.80 -0.47 -5.27
C MET A 278 -21.98 0.40 -6.22
N TYR A 279 -20.92 -0.15 -6.81
CA TYR A 279 -20.15 0.57 -7.81
C TYR A 279 -20.99 0.89 -9.06
N ALA A 280 -21.72 -0.08 -9.62
CA ALA A 280 -22.59 0.14 -10.77
C ALA A 280 -23.69 1.19 -10.48
N LEU A 281 -24.27 1.16 -9.28
CA LEU A 281 -25.21 2.18 -8.83
C LEU A 281 -24.61 3.57 -8.79
N ARG A 282 -23.43 3.72 -8.17
CA ARG A 282 -22.74 5.01 -8.03
C ARG A 282 -22.26 5.55 -9.37
N LEU A 283 -21.86 4.69 -10.31
CA LEU A 283 -21.56 5.13 -11.68
C LEU A 283 -22.77 5.81 -12.33
N ALA A 284 -23.96 5.26 -12.17
CA ALA A 284 -25.16 5.83 -12.79
C ALA A 284 -25.68 7.09 -12.08
N THR A 285 -25.37 7.29 -10.79
CA THR A 285 -26.02 8.31 -9.95
C THR A 285 -25.09 9.42 -9.45
N GLU A 286 -23.81 9.13 -9.25
CA GLU A 286 -22.85 10.04 -8.59
C GLU A 286 -21.83 10.65 -9.57
N VAL A 287 -21.70 10.07 -10.77
CA VAL A 287 -20.81 10.57 -11.82
C VAL A 287 -21.50 11.69 -12.58
N GLU A 288 -20.81 12.81 -12.76
CA GLU A 288 -21.28 13.96 -13.52
C GLU A 288 -20.99 13.76 -15.02
N TRP A 289 -21.96 13.34 -15.82
CA TRP A 289 -21.73 12.92 -17.21
C TRP A 289 -21.76 14.06 -18.25
N GLU A 290 -22.12 15.28 -17.88
CA GLU A 290 -22.30 16.39 -18.83
C GLU A 290 -21.00 17.14 -19.13
N LYS A 291 -20.16 17.35 -18.11
CA LYS A 291 -18.95 18.15 -18.23
C LYS A 291 -17.70 17.28 -18.16
N GLU A 292 -16.88 17.34 -19.21
CA GLU A 292 -15.71 16.47 -19.41
C GLU A 292 -14.81 16.33 -18.17
N GLN A 293 -14.32 17.45 -17.62
CA GLN A 293 -13.38 17.41 -16.49
C GLN A 293 -14.03 16.83 -15.22
N GLU A 294 -15.27 17.23 -14.93
CA GLU A 294 -16.02 16.80 -13.74
C GLU A 294 -16.44 15.32 -13.87
N CYS A 295 -16.75 14.87 -15.09
CA CYS A 295 -16.97 13.46 -15.43
C CYS A 295 -15.75 12.61 -15.12
N PHE A 296 -14.59 12.97 -15.66
CA PHE A 296 -13.36 12.22 -15.42
C PHE A 296 -12.96 12.22 -13.95
N GLU A 297 -13.13 13.36 -13.26
CA GLU A 297 -12.86 13.45 -11.83
C GLU A 297 -13.77 12.51 -11.03
N THR A 298 -15.09 12.68 -11.14
CA THR A 298 -16.06 11.91 -10.35
C THR A 298 -16.02 10.42 -10.69
N PHE A 299 -15.88 10.06 -11.97
CA PHE A 299 -15.68 8.67 -12.38
C PHE A 299 -14.42 8.04 -11.76
N CYS A 300 -13.27 8.73 -11.83
CA CYS A 300 -12.03 8.23 -11.24
C CYS A 300 -12.16 8.10 -9.72
N ARG A 301 -12.86 9.02 -9.05
CA ARG A 301 -13.11 8.98 -7.60
C ARG A 301 -14.00 7.80 -7.20
N GLU A 302 -15.04 7.52 -7.97
CA GLU A 302 -15.93 6.38 -7.72
C GLU A 302 -15.25 5.04 -8.00
N THR A 303 -14.48 4.96 -9.09
CA THR A 303 -13.64 3.80 -9.38
C THR A 303 -12.65 3.57 -8.24
N ALA A 304 -11.93 4.61 -7.82
CA ALA A 304 -10.98 4.50 -6.72
C ALA A 304 -11.62 4.07 -5.40
N ARG A 305 -12.85 4.52 -5.13
CA ARG A 305 -13.65 4.10 -3.96
C ARG A 305 -13.98 2.61 -4.02
N PHE A 306 -14.36 2.12 -5.20
CA PHE A 306 -14.61 0.70 -5.44
C PHE A 306 -13.35 -0.14 -5.22
N TYR A 307 -12.22 0.24 -5.82
CA TYR A 307 -10.94 -0.49 -5.64
C TYR A 307 -10.41 -0.46 -4.21
N ALA A 308 -10.74 0.58 -3.43
CA ALA A 308 -10.44 0.67 -2.00
C ALA A 308 -11.43 -0.10 -1.10
N GLY A 309 -12.38 -0.82 -1.69
CA GLY A 309 -13.35 -1.64 -0.97
C GLY A 309 -12.71 -2.78 -0.17
N PRO A 310 -13.44 -3.33 0.82
CA PRO A 310 -12.99 -4.51 1.56
C PRO A 310 -12.75 -5.68 0.60
N SER A 311 -11.68 -6.44 0.84
CA SER A 311 -11.37 -7.67 0.11
C SER A 311 -11.65 -8.89 1.00
N VAL A 312 -12.20 -9.95 0.40
CA VAL A 312 -12.68 -11.14 1.12
C VAL A 312 -11.69 -12.30 1.07
N SER A 313 -10.41 -12.03 0.80
CA SER A 313 -9.43 -13.11 0.84
C SER A 313 -9.28 -13.71 2.24
N THR A 314 -9.58 -15.01 2.34
CA THR A 314 -9.59 -15.83 3.55
C THR A 314 -8.30 -16.64 3.75
N GLY A 315 -7.27 -16.38 2.94
CA GLY A 315 -5.96 -17.02 3.05
C GLY A 315 -5.24 -16.68 4.35
N ARG A 316 -4.23 -17.49 4.72
CA ARG A 316 -3.32 -17.14 5.84
C ARG A 316 -2.60 -15.82 5.52
N ASP A 317 -2.16 -15.09 6.55
CA ASP A 317 -1.55 -13.77 6.40
C ASP A 317 -0.36 -13.72 5.40
N ASP A 318 0.40 -14.81 5.28
CA ASP A 318 1.56 -14.93 4.38
C ASP A 318 1.20 -15.39 2.94
N ASP A 319 -0.08 -15.69 2.67
CA ASP A 319 -0.55 -16.01 1.33
C ASP A 319 -0.43 -14.75 0.47
N PRO A 320 0.22 -14.80 -0.71
CA PRO A 320 0.24 -13.67 -1.65
C PRO A 320 -1.15 -13.13 -2.02
N ASN A 321 -2.19 -13.95 -1.87
CA ASN A 321 -3.57 -13.53 -2.11
C ASN A 321 -4.27 -12.97 -0.86
N SER A 322 -3.65 -13.02 0.32
CA SER A 322 -4.19 -12.44 1.54
C SER A 322 -4.25 -10.92 1.45
N TRP A 323 -5.35 -10.34 1.92
CA TRP A 323 -5.56 -8.89 1.90
C TRP A 323 -4.48 -8.16 2.68
N LYS A 324 -3.92 -8.78 3.73
CA LYS A 324 -2.79 -8.20 4.50
C LYS A 324 -1.53 -8.12 3.66
N TRP A 325 -1.21 -9.21 2.94
CA TRP A 325 -0.06 -9.27 2.07
C TRP A 325 -0.18 -8.24 0.93
N VAL A 326 -1.35 -8.19 0.28
CA VAL A 326 -1.65 -7.20 -0.77
C VAL A 326 -1.56 -5.77 -0.23
N THR A 327 -2.06 -5.53 0.99
CA THR A 327 -1.96 -4.21 1.63
C THR A 327 -0.50 -3.79 1.77
N GLU A 328 0.37 -4.62 2.38
CA GLU A 328 1.78 -4.29 2.58
C GLU A 328 2.56 -4.20 1.25
N HIS A 329 2.50 -5.25 0.44
CA HIS A 329 3.44 -5.48 -0.65
C HIS A 329 2.99 -4.92 -1.99
N VAL A 330 1.70 -4.59 -2.13
CA VAL A 330 1.12 -4.04 -3.36
C VAL A 330 0.70 -2.59 -3.11
N VAL A 331 -0.24 -2.35 -2.19
CA VAL A 331 -0.81 -1.01 -1.96
C VAL A 331 0.20 -0.05 -1.34
N PHE A 332 0.81 -0.41 -0.20
CA PHE A 332 1.80 0.47 0.45
C PHE A 332 3.11 0.55 -0.33
N ALA A 333 3.49 -0.50 -1.07
CA ALA A 333 4.62 -0.44 -1.99
C ALA A 333 4.39 0.56 -3.14
N ALA A 334 3.19 0.61 -3.72
CA ALA A 334 2.82 1.61 -4.73
C ALA A 334 2.71 3.01 -4.13
N ALA A 335 2.21 3.11 -2.89
CA ALA A 335 2.12 4.38 -2.17
C ALA A 335 3.50 5.05 -1.99
N LYS A 336 4.57 4.28 -1.78
CA LYS A 336 5.94 4.83 -1.70
C LYS A 336 6.38 5.60 -2.94
N GLN A 337 5.87 5.19 -4.11
CA GLN A 337 6.37 5.67 -5.40
C GLN A 337 5.60 6.91 -5.87
N THR A 338 4.29 6.96 -5.65
CA THR A 338 3.41 7.90 -6.38
C THR A 338 2.42 8.67 -5.53
N LEU A 339 2.21 8.28 -4.27
CA LEU A 339 1.13 8.85 -3.47
C LEU A 339 1.40 10.29 -3.05
N ARG A 340 0.42 11.15 -3.31
CA ARG A 340 0.42 12.57 -2.94
C ARG A 340 -0.85 12.91 -2.15
N LEU A 341 -0.73 13.15 -0.85
CA LEU A 341 -1.91 13.42 -0.01
C LEU A 341 -2.05 14.92 0.30
N PRO A 342 -3.28 15.46 0.37
CA PRO A 342 -3.51 16.80 0.89
C PRO A 342 -3.34 16.87 2.41
N ALA A 343 -3.13 18.08 2.92
CA ALA A 343 -2.87 18.34 4.34
C ALA A 343 -4.01 17.85 5.27
N GLU A 344 -5.24 17.77 4.78
CA GLU A 344 -6.42 17.26 5.51
C GLU A 344 -6.23 15.83 6.04
N TYR A 345 -5.34 15.04 5.43
CA TYR A 345 -5.02 13.69 5.89
C TYR A 345 -4.18 13.67 7.18
N MET A 346 -3.62 14.80 7.61
CA MET A 346 -2.95 14.91 8.92
C MET A 346 -3.95 15.04 10.07
N GLU A 347 -5.02 15.80 9.85
CA GLU A 347 -5.99 16.15 10.89
C GLU A 347 -7.09 15.10 11.06
N ASN A 348 -7.36 14.30 10.03
CA ASN A 348 -8.38 13.24 10.04
C ASN A 348 -7.98 11.99 10.86
N SER A 349 -7.13 12.17 11.87
CA SER A 349 -6.86 11.19 12.93
C SER A 349 -8.00 11.20 13.95
N CYS A 350 -9.16 10.65 13.58
CA CYS A 350 -10.22 10.25 14.52
C CYS A 350 -10.70 8.84 14.20
#